data_AF-A0A0A2U5Y4-F1
#
_entry.id   AF-A0A0A2U5Y4-F1
#
_cell.length_a   1.000
_cell.length_b   1.000
_cell.length_c   1.000
_cell.angle_alpha   90.00
_cell.angle_beta   90.00
_cell.angle_gamma   90.00
#
_symmetry.space_group_name_H-M   'P 1'
#
loop_
_entity.id
_entity.type
_entity.pdbx_description
1 polymer ?
#
loop_
_entity_poly.entity_id
_entity_poly.type
_entity_poly.pdbx_seq_one_letter_code
_entity_poly.pdbx_strand_id
1 'polypeptide(L)'
;MSKRVRYLLVIISVCLSLTITGCGLQSLFGNKNNTSSTKGGTETVIAVSLNEEDPNKLLITKGIDDLAKKENVQVKYLGQSAAGEESPLKGAKVLIYQGGNASLLKSAETDKIPVLALSQLPAGVKLVGMITPDQEKTGELMAQTLVSKVAEGQVVILQGDPNETGFQERLAGNKVVLSKYPKITVQNIVSSPDSEAVTKQGLVDILQKNPGKVQGILAHTEQLAALANEVLKQTQLDRKISLVGGQACVPSLERMSSGAQAGDIDTSPYLQGVNAYQWAQKIIKKEALDVNDSITSEQGEIPAKIIQVKAVTPDNLALIQKSYTLTLQSAEQDKKEKEQADQASKSTDQGQAKQEDQSGNKSEASSEGQQAKSSPIPAGVQKVTERIKTETTREYLDAQGKVIGTEKTVNEQVKTVPAEMLKQQSEQPKDATKDQGDQKDQKDQKDQKDQTDTNK
;
A
#
# COMPACT_ATOMS: atom_id res chain seq x y z
N MET A 1 47.27 53.51 -39.09
CA MET A 1 48.64 53.58 -38.54
C MET A 1 48.56 53.95 -37.07
N SER A 2 49.33 53.25 -36.22
CA SER A 2 49.94 53.74 -34.95
C SER A 2 48.99 54.16 -33.79
N LYS A 3 48.82 53.34 -32.74
CA LYS A 3 49.53 53.37 -31.42
C LYS A 3 49.11 54.58 -30.55
N ARG A 4 48.77 54.51 -29.26
CA ARG A 4 49.39 53.78 -28.13
C ARG A 4 48.60 54.00 -26.82
N VAL A 5 48.75 53.02 -25.94
CA VAL A 5 48.39 52.92 -24.51
C VAL A 5 49.04 54.00 -23.63
N ARG A 6 48.37 54.45 -22.54
CA ARG A 6 49.02 54.66 -21.23
C ARG A 6 48.05 54.74 -20.05
N TYR A 7 48.31 53.88 -19.08
CA TYR A 7 47.81 53.86 -17.71
C TYR A 7 48.13 55.16 -16.95
N LEU A 8 47.23 55.58 -16.05
CA LEU A 8 47.62 56.33 -14.85
C LEU A 8 46.81 55.82 -13.64
N LEU A 9 47.49 55.07 -12.79
CA LEU A 9 47.13 54.77 -11.41
C LEU A 9 47.20 56.07 -10.60
N VAL A 10 46.10 56.47 -9.96
CA VAL A 10 46.12 57.45 -8.86
C VAL A 10 45.44 56.80 -7.67
N ILE A 11 46.28 56.34 -6.74
CA ILE A 11 45.92 55.94 -5.38
C ILE A 11 45.75 57.22 -4.58
N ILE A 12 44.53 57.53 -4.15
CA ILE A 12 44.27 58.49 -3.08
C ILE A 12 43.44 57.77 -2.01
N SER A 13 44.15 57.39 -0.95
CA SER A 13 43.59 57.06 0.36
C SER A 13 43.33 58.37 1.10
N VAL A 14 42.06 58.71 1.35
CA VAL A 14 41.66 59.60 2.44
C VAL A 14 40.33 59.12 3.00
N CYS A 15 40.37 58.73 4.27
CA CYS A 15 39.28 58.37 5.15
C CYS A 15 38.16 59.44 5.19
N LEU A 16 36.89 59.03 5.21
CA LEU A 16 35.92 59.48 6.23
C LEU A 16 34.55 58.77 6.14
N SER A 17 34.06 58.38 7.32
CA SER A 17 32.68 58.06 7.71
C SER A 17 31.97 56.85 7.07
N LEU A 18 32.19 55.70 7.69
CA LEU A 18 31.22 54.62 7.84
C LEU A 18 30.14 55.04 8.85
N THR A 19 28.88 55.11 8.43
CA THR A 19 27.73 54.91 9.33
C THR A 19 27.09 53.57 8.99
N ILE A 20 27.70 52.51 9.52
CA ILE A 20 27.04 51.20 9.66
C ILE A 20 26.40 51.21 11.05
N THR A 21 25.08 51.30 11.09
CA THR A 21 24.31 51.04 12.30
C THR A 21 24.32 49.54 12.55
N GLY A 22 25.32 49.09 13.30
CA GLY A 22 25.42 47.73 13.79
C GLY A 22 24.61 47.54 15.07
N CYS A 23 23.67 46.60 15.03
CA CYS A 23 23.30 45.81 16.20
C CYS A 23 23.78 44.38 15.93
N GLY A 24 24.61 43.83 16.82
CA GLY A 24 24.82 42.38 16.90
C GLY A 24 26.25 41.85 16.71
N LEU A 25 27.27 42.51 17.24
CA LEU A 25 28.62 41.92 17.40
C LEU A 25 28.93 41.58 18.87
N GLN A 26 28.00 40.88 19.52
CA GLN A 26 28.15 40.43 20.91
C GLN A 26 27.94 38.91 21.06
N SER A 27 28.15 38.15 19.99
CA SER A 27 28.02 36.68 19.96
C SER A 27 29.35 35.94 19.75
N LEU A 28 30.50 36.64 19.70
CA LEU A 28 31.77 36.01 19.32
C LEU A 28 32.72 35.65 20.47
N PHE A 29 32.43 36.03 21.73
CA PHE A 29 33.22 35.59 22.88
C PHE A 29 32.35 35.48 24.14
N GLY A 30 32.07 34.26 24.62
CA GLY A 30 31.41 34.06 25.90
C GLY A 30 30.82 32.67 26.11
N ASN A 31 31.66 31.73 26.53
CA ASN A 31 31.26 30.40 27.00
C ASN A 31 30.67 30.52 28.42
N LYS A 32 29.37 30.27 28.61
CA LYS A 32 28.80 29.82 29.90
C LYS A 32 27.39 29.28 29.72
N ASN A 33 27.22 28.02 30.15
CA ASN A 33 25.99 27.25 30.35
C ASN A 33 24.70 28.07 30.39
N ASN A 34 23.81 27.83 29.42
CA ASN A 34 22.38 27.84 29.66
C ASN A 34 21.69 26.91 28.65
N THR A 35 20.89 26.04 29.23
CA THR A 35 19.90 25.14 28.63
C THR A 35 19.32 25.66 27.32
N SER A 36 19.60 24.94 26.23
CA SER A 36 18.91 25.13 24.96
C SER A 36 17.43 24.74 25.16
N SER A 37 16.59 25.75 25.35
CA SER A 37 15.17 25.62 25.10
C SER A 37 14.99 25.37 23.60
N THR A 38 14.64 24.13 23.27
CA THR A 38 14.19 23.70 21.95
C THR A 38 13.03 24.61 21.56
N LYS A 39 13.25 25.52 20.61
CA LYS A 39 12.16 26.22 19.92
C LYS A 39 11.35 25.13 19.20
N GLY A 40 10.16 24.84 19.72
CA GLY A 40 9.16 24.00 19.07
C GLY A 40 8.78 24.60 17.72
N GLY A 41 9.39 24.08 16.67
CA GLY A 41 8.90 24.27 15.31
C GLY A 41 7.56 23.55 15.20
N THR A 42 6.53 24.24 14.73
CA THR A 42 5.22 23.65 14.45
C THR A 42 5.44 22.50 13.47
N GLU A 43 5.23 21.27 13.91
CA GLU A 43 5.46 20.07 13.12
C GLU A 43 4.62 20.16 11.84
N THR A 44 5.24 19.93 10.69
CA THR A 44 4.53 20.00 9.41
C THR A 44 3.57 18.82 9.33
N VAL A 45 2.27 19.10 9.18
CA VAL A 45 1.23 18.07 9.12
C VAL A 45 0.78 17.84 7.68
N ILE A 46 0.90 16.58 7.23
CA ILE A 46 0.24 16.08 6.02
C ILE A 46 -1.08 15.42 6.44
N ALA A 47 -2.20 15.92 5.94
CA ALA A 47 -3.50 15.27 6.14
C ALA A 47 -3.72 14.21 5.05
N VAL A 48 -4.27 13.06 5.42
CA VAL A 48 -4.53 11.94 4.50
C VAL A 48 -5.95 11.42 4.71
N SER A 49 -6.74 11.32 3.65
CA SER A 49 -8.04 10.63 3.66
C SER A 49 -8.05 9.56 2.57
N LEU A 50 -8.22 8.31 2.98
CA LEU A 50 -8.21 7.14 2.10
C LEU A 50 -9.60 6.53 2.01
N ASN A 51 -9.87 5.83 0.91
CA ASN A 51 -11.11 5.04 0.80
C ASN A 51 -11.02 3.86 1.79
N GLU A 52 -12.00 3.73 2.69
CA GLU A 52 -12.06 2.65 3.69
C GLU A 52 -12.33 1.29 3.04
N GLU A 53 -12.96 1.28 1.87
CA GLU A 53 -13.32 0.06 1.14
C GLU A 53 -12.20 -0.43 0.21
N ASP A 54 -11.12 0.35 0.04
CA ASP A 54 -9.99 -0.10 -0.79
C ASP A 54 -9.23 -1.24 -0.07
N PRO A 55 -9.21 -2.47 -0.65
CA PRO A 55 -8.50 -3.61 -0.06
C PRO A 55 -6.99 -3.38 0.10
N ASN A 56 -6.42 -2.37 -0.58
CA ASN A 56 -5.00 -2.02 -0.53
C ASN A 56 -4.69 -0.78 0.33
N LYS A 57 -5.66 -0.24 1.08
CA LYS A 57 -5.49 0.93 1.97
C LYS A 57 -4.25 0.84 2.88
N LEU A 58 -3.99 -0.34 3.45
CA LEU A 58 -2.83 -0.54 4.34
C LEU A 58 -1.49 -0.45 3.61
N LEU A 59 -1.41 -0.94 2.37
CA LEU A 59 -0.20 -0.84 1.56
C LEU A 59 0.09 0.62 1.16
N ILE A 60 -0.96 1.37 0.80
CA ILE A 60 -0.87 2.82 0.53
C ILE A 60 -0.39 3.56 1.78
N THR A 61 -1.05 3.30 2.93
CA THR A 61 -0.67 3.85 4.24
C THR A 61 0.80 3.59 4.53
N LYS A 62 1.28 2.36 4.31
CA LYS A 62 2.67 1.98 4.57
C LYS A 62 3.66 2.75 3.70
N GLY A 63 3.34 2.95 2.41
CA GLY A 63 4.18 3.74 1.51
C GLY A 63 4.34 5.19 1.97
N ILE A 64 3.27 5.79 2.51
CA ILE A 64 3.30 7.14 3.10
C ILE A 64 4.13 7.14 4.39
N ASP A 65 3.81 6.23 5.32
CA ASP A 65 4.40 6.19 6.66
C ASP A 65 5.92 5.90 6.63
N ASP A 66 6.40 5.07 5.71
CA ASP A 66 7.83 4.75 5.61
C ASP A 66 8.69 5.97 5.32
N LEU A 67 8.22 6.85 4.44
CA LEU A 67 8.94 8.08 4.13
C LEU A 67 8.72 9.15 5.19
N ALA A 68 7.50 9.26 5.73
CA ALA A 68 7.20 10.20 6.81
C ALA A 68 8.06 9.95 8.06
N LYS A 69 8.20 8.68 8.48
CA LYS A 69 9.08 8.27 9.59
C LYS A 69 10.54 8.64 9.33
N LYS A 70 11.04 8.38 8.12
CA LYS A 70 12.44 8.68 7.75
C LYS A 70 12.75 10.18 7.83
N GLU A 71 11.75 11.03 7.58
CA GLU A 71 11.91 12.48 7.52
C GLU A 71 11.35 13.21 8.74
N ASN A 72 10.85 12.48 9.76
CA ASN A 72 10.19 13.02 10.96
C ASN A 72 9.05 14.00 10.61
N VAL A 73 8.17 13.61 9.70
CA VAL A 73 6.99 14.39 9.30
C VAL A 73 5.73 13.79 9.92
N GLN A 74 4.87 14.63 10.49
CA GLN A 74 3.61 14.20 11.07
C GLN A 74 2.58 13.94 9.96
N VAL A 75 1.94 12.76 10.02
CA VAL A 75 0.84 12.39 9.12
C VAL A 75 -0.43 12.22 9.95
N LYS A 76 -1.47 12.98 9.59
CA LYS A 76 -2.81 12.90 10.22
C LYS A 76 -3.76 12.17 9.27
N TYR A 77 -4.13 10.94 9.62
CA TYR A 77 -5.14 10.18 8.88
C TYR A 77 -6.56 10.57 9.33
N LEU A 78 -7.43 10.85 8.37
CA LEU A 78 -8.80 11.32 8.56
C LEU A 78 -9.77 10.28 8.00
N GLY A 79 -10.49 9.60 8.91
CA GLY A 79 -11.54 8.64 8.55
C GLY A 79 -12.90 9.30 8.26
N GLN A 80 -13.91 8.48 7.97
CA GLN A 80 -15.28 8.94 7.67
C GLN A 80 -15.90 9.82 8.78
N SER A 81 -15.63 9.52 10.06
CA SER A 81 -16.25 10.20 11.21
C SER A 81 -15.71 11.60 11.52
N ALA A 82 -14.69 12.09 10.79
CA ALA A 82 -14.15 13.44 11.00
C ALA A 82 -15.14 14.58 10.62
N ALA A 83 -16.37 14.25 10.21
CA ALA A 83 -17.43 15.17 9.77
C ALA A 83 -18.01 16.07 10.87
N GLY A 84 -17.67 15.83 12.14
CA GLY A 84 -18.17 16.62 13.29
C GLY A 84 -17.10 17.45 14.00
N GLU A 85 -15.83 17.39 13.58
CA GLU A 85 -14.76 18.16 14.21
C GLU A 85 -14.73 19.59 13.65
N GLU A 86 -14.61 20.58 14.53
CA GLU A 86 -14.38 21.96 14.13
C GLU A 86 -12.95 22.07 13.53
N SER A 87 -12.84 22.28 12.22
CA SER A 87 -11.59 22.36 11.44
C SER A 87 -10.78 21.04 11.40
N PRO A 88 -11.26 19.99 10.69
CA PRO A 88 -10.59 18.68 10.63
C PRO A 88 -9.18 18.74 10.01
N LEU A 89 -8.92 19.77 9.19
CA LEU A 89 -7.64 20.04 8.54
C LEU A 89 -6.76 21.06 9.27
N LYS A 90 -7.10 21.45 10.50
CA LYS A 90 -6.33 22.43 11.27
C LYS A 90 -4.85 22.06 11.33
N GLY A 91 -4.00 22.98 10.88
CA GLY A 91 -2.54 22.81 10.87
C GLY A 91 -1.98 22.04 9.66
N ALA A 92 -2.84 21.36 8.89
CA ALA A 92 -2.42 20.65 7.69
C ALA A 92 -1.92 21.61 6.61
N LYS A 93 -0.86 21.21 5.91
CA LYS A 93 -0.27 21.99 4.80
C LYS A 93 -0.66 21.47 3.42
N VAL A 94 -1.15 20.23 3.36
CA VAL A 94 -1.63 19.56 2.16
C VAL A 94 -2.56 18.43 2.58
N LEU A 95 -3.57 18.15 1.74
CA LEU A 95 -4.47 17.01 1.88
C LEU A 95 -4.19 16.02 0.75
N ILE A 96 -3.78 14.80 1.09
CA ILE A 96 -3.79 13.64 0.19
C ILE A 96 -5.19 13.04 0.27
N TYR A 97 -5.92 12.99 -0.84
CA TYR A 97 -7.30 12.55 -0.90
C TYR A 97 -7.50 11.44 -1.92
N GLN A 98 -7.86 10.25 -1.45
CA GLN A 98 -8.31 9.13 -2.29
C GLN A 98 -9.84 8.96 -2.24
N GLY A 99 -10.44 9.24 -1.10
CA GLY A 99 -11.84 8.98 -0.80
C GLY A 99 -12.10 9.14 0.70
N GLY A 100 -13.30 8.77 1.15
CA GLY A 100 -13.73 8.96 2.54
C GLY A 100 -14.69 10.14 2.68
N ASN A 101 -14.52 10.96 3.71
CA ASN A 101 -15.46 12.05 3.98
C ASN A 101 -15.31 13.21 2.97
N ALA A 102 -16.29 13.38 2.07
CA ALA A 102 -16.28 14.42 1.05
C ALA A 102 -16.28 15.86 1.61
N SER A 103 -16.75 16.10 2.85
CA SER A 103 -16.72 17.43 3.47
C SER A 103 -15.29 17.96 3.73
N LEU A 104 -14.30 17.07 3.73
CA LEU A 104 -12.88 17.44 3.82
C LEU A 104 -12.43 18.29 2.62
N LEU A 105 -13.01 18.06 1.44
CA LEU A 105 -12.68 18.82 0.23
C LEU A 105 -13.14 20.28 0.35
N LYS A 106 -14.36 20.49 0.86
CA LYS A 106 -14.90 21.83 1.14
C LYS A 106 -14.11 22.54 2.24
N SER A 107 -13.67 21.79 3.25
CA SER A 107 -12.79 22.32 4.30
C SER A 107 -11.44 22.74 3.72
N ALA A 108 -10.85 21.93 2.85
CA ALA A 108 -9.58 22.23 2.19
C ALA A 108 -9.69 23.50 1.32
N GLU A 109 -10.77 23.65 0.57
CA GLU A 109 -11.04 24.86 -0.22
C GLU A 109 -11.16 26.11 0.68
N THR A 110 -11.96 26.02 1.74
CA THR A 110 -12.17 27.13 2.70
C THR A 110 -10.87 27.56 3.37
N ASP A 111 -10.07 26.58 3.80
CA ASP A 111 -8.79 26.80 4.50
C ASP A 111 -7.62 27.04 3.53
N LYS A 112 -7.87 27.02 2.20
CA LYS A 112 -6.88 27.15 1.13
C LYS A 112 -5.74 26.14 1.22
N ILE A 113 -6.08 24.91 1.62
CA ILE A 113 -5.16 23.79 1.70
C ILE A 113 -5.11 23.10 0.33
N PRO A 114 -3.93 22.91 -0.28
CA PRO A 114 -3.81 22.22 -1.55
C PRO A 114 -4.24 20.76 -1.43
N VAL A 115 -4.97 20.27 -2.44
CA VAL A 115 -5.47 18.89 -2.50
C VAL A 115 -4.73 18.11 -3.58
N LEU A 116 -4.05 17.04 -3.16
CA LEU A 116 -3.39 16.05 -4.00
C LEU A 116 -4.31 14.83 -4.10
N ALA A 117 -4.82 14.55 -5.29
CA ALA A 117 -5.68 13.38 -5.52
C ALA A 117 -4.85 12.09 -5.61
N LEU A 118 -5.42 10.98 -5.11
CA LEU A 118 -4.85 9.65 -5.19
C LEU A 118 -5.88 8.70 -5.80
N SER A 119 -5.59 8.15 -6.97
CA SER A 119 -6.34 7.11 -7.70
C SER A 119 -7.78 7.44 -8.11
N GLN A 120 -8.45 8.36 -7.43
CA GLN A 120 -9.77 8.87 -7.78
C GLN A 120 -9.75 10.38 -7.90
N LEU A 121 -10.46 10.89 -8.90
CA LEU A 121 -10.64 12.30 -9.17
C LEU A 121 -11.87 12.81 -8.40
N PRO A 122 -11.71 13.53 -7.28
CA PRO A 122 -12.85 14.10 -6.57
C PRO A 122 -13.51 15.24 -7.35
N ALA A 123 -14.84 15.30 -7.26
CA ALA A 123 -15.61 16.42 -7.81
C ALA A 123 -15.55 17.66 -6.90
N GLY A 124 -15.74 18.85 -7.50
CA GLY A 124 -15.99 20.09 -6.77
C GLY A 124 -14.79 20.69 -6.02
N VAL A 125 -13.56 20.29 -6.33
CA VAL A 125 -12.35 20.81 -5.67
C VAL A 125 -11.21 20.97 -6.67
N LYS A 126 -10.48 22.09 -6.61
CA LYS A 126 -9.30 22.30 -7.44
C LYS A 126 -8.13 21.46 -6.94
N LEU A 127 -7.58 20.62 -7.81
CA LEU A 127 -6.44 19.76 -7.50
C LEU A 127 -5.11 20.42 -7.88
N VAL A 128 -4.06 20.16 -7.09
CA VAL A 128 -2.68 20.55 -7.44
C VAL A 128 -1.96 19.45 -8.23
N GLY A 129 -2.49 18.23 -8.21
CA GLY A 129 -2.01 17.10 -8.98
C GLY A 129 -2.76 15.83 -8.61
N MET A 130 -2.46 14.75 -9.33
CA MET A 130 -3.02 13.43 -9.11
C MET A 130 -1.94 12.35 -9.23
N ILE A 131 -2.02 11.32 -8.41
CA ILE A 131 -1.23 10.10 -8.57
C ILE A 131 -2.20 8.98 -8.84
N THR A 132 -2.00 8.24 -9.93
CA THR A 132 -2.93 7.19 -10.34
C THR A 132 -2.16 6.05 -11.03
N PRO A 133 -2.59 4.79 -10.91
CA PRO A 133 -2.03 3.73 -11.74
C PRO A 133 -2.35 3.96 -13.22
N ASP A 134 -1.58 3.32 -14.10
CA ASP A 134 -1.85 3.28 -15.54
C ASP A 134 -3.09 2.42 -15.82
N GLN A 135 -4.22 3.08 -16.06
CA GLN A 135 -5.53 2.45 -16.17
C GLN A 135 -5.71 1.73 -17.52
N GLU A 136 -5.22 2.33 -18.60
CA GLU A 136 -5.23 1.68 -19.92
C GLU A 136 -4.33 0.44 -19.89
N LYS A 137 -3.12 0.57 -19.33
CA LYS A 137 -2.21 -0.57 -19.21
C LYS A 137 -2.77 -1.66 -18.30
N THR A 138 -3.49 -1.30 -17.24
CA THR A 138 -4.23 -2.27 -16.41
C THR A 138 -5.17 -3.08 -17.27
N GLY A 139 -6.01 -2.41 -18.08
CA GLY A 139 -6.91 -3.07 -19.02
C GLY A 139 -6.20 -3.97 -20.03
N GLU A 140 -5.09 -3.51 -20.59
CA GLU A 140 -4.30 -4.30 -21.52
C GLU A 140 -3.76 -5.58 -20.86
N LEU A 141 -3.14 -5.46 -19.69
CA LEU A 141 -2.53 -6.59 -18.99
C LEU A 141 -3.59 -7.59 -18.52
N MET A 142 -4.78 -7.13 -18.10
CA MET A 142 -5.91 -8.01 -17.77
C MET A 142 -6.27 -8.89 -18.96
N ALA A 143 -6.49 -8.27 -20.13
CA ALA A 143 -6.85 -8.98 -21.33
C ALA A 143 -5.71 -9.87 -21.85
N GLN A 144 -4.46 -9.42 -21.80
CA GLN A 144 -3.27 -10.22 -22.16
C GLN A 144 -3.16 -11.47 -21.29
N THR A 145 -3.38 -11.32 -19.99
CA THR A 145 -3.36 -12.44 -19.04
C THR A 145 -4.47 -13.44 -19.38
N LEU A 146 -5.67 -12.98 -19.72
CA LEU A 146 -6.79 -13.85 -20.10
C LEU A 146 -6.53 -14.61 -21.41
N VAL A 147 -6.11 -13.91 -22.47
CA VAL A 147 -5.94 -14.53 -23.80
C VAL A 147 -4.76 -15.50 -23.90
N SER A 148 -3.88 -15.51 -22.90
CA SER A 148 -2.87 -16.57 -22.75
C SER A 148 -3.49 -17.96 -22.53
N LYS A 149 -4.75 -18.02 -22.06
CA LYS A 149 -5.50 -19.25 -21.79
C LYS A 149 -6.79 -19.36 -22.61
N VAL A 150 -7.35 -18.24 -23.07
CA VAL A 150 -8.62 -18.17 -23.79
C VAL A 150 -8.41 -17.60 -25.19
N ALA A 151 -8.46 -18.45 -26.22
CA ALA A 151 -8.27 -18.03 -27.61
C ALA A 151 -9.59 -17.85 -28.40
N GLU A 152 -10.70 -18.38 -27.91
CA GLU A 152 -12.01 -18.33 -28.55
C GLU A 152 -13.14 -18.42 -27.52
N GLY A 153 -14.36 -18.07 -27.92
CA GLY A 153 -15.56 -18.12 -27.10
C GLY A 153 -16.04 -16.74 -26.67
N GLN A 154 -16.77 -16.69 -25.56
CA GLN A 154 -17.31 -15.45 -25.02
C GLN A 154 -16.53 -15.02 -23.78
N VAL A 155 -16.21 -13.73 -23.70
CA VAL A 155 -15.60 -13.07 -22.56
C VAL A 155 -16.59 -12.07 -21.98
N VAL A 156 -16.81 -12.15 -20.67
CA VAL A 156 -17.61 -11.16 -19.93
C VAL A 156 -16.67 -10.18 -19.25
N ILE A 157 -16.89 -8.88 -19.43
CA ILE A 157 -16.18 -7.82 -18.70
C ILE A 157 -17.14 -7.25 -17.66
N LEU A 158 -16.80 -7.45 -16.39
CA LEU A 158 -17.45 -6.79 -15.26
C LEU A 158 -16.73 -5.47 -15.02
N GLN A 159 -17.38 -4.38 -15.39
CA GLN A 159 -16.88 -3.03 -15.29
C GLN A 159 -17.28 -2.42 -13.95
N GLY A 160 -16.39 -1.60 -13.38
CA GLY A 160 -16.64 -0.86 -12.14
C GLY A 160 -17.62 0.29 -12.31
N ASP A 161 -17.60 1.23 -11.38
CA ASP A 161 -18.48 2.40 -11.42
C ASP A 161 -18.02 3.33 -12.57
N PRO A 162 -18.93 3.74 -13.49
CA PRO A 162 -18.61 4.68 -14.56
C PRO A 162 -18.05 6.03 -14.09
N ASN A 163 -18.25 6.39 -12.83
CA ASN A 163 -17.73 7.62 -12.23
C ASN A 163 -16.30 7.45 -11.67
N GLU A 164 -15.77 6.22 -11.60
CA GLU A 164 -14.39 5.99 -11.19
C GLU A 164 -13.41 6.52 -12.24
N THR A 165 -12.33 7.11 -11.75
CA THR A 165 -11.23 7.52 -12.63
C THR A 165 -10.59 6.31 -13.29
N GLY A 166 -10.39 6.35 -14.60
CA GLY A 166 -9.79 5.25 -15.35
C GLY A 166 -10.78 4.24 -15.91
N PHE A 167 -12.09 4.40 -15.67
CA PHE A 167 -13.10 3.45 -16.13
C PHE A 167 -13.03 3.22 -17.65
N GLN A 168 -12.98 4.30 -18.43
CA GLN A 168 -12.95 4.22 -19.90
C GLN A 168 -11.61 3.70 -20.41
N GLU A 169 -10.51 4.14 -19.81
CA GLU A 169 -9.15 3.76 -20.14
C GLU A 169 -8.94 2.25 -19.94
N ARG A 170 -9.40 1.71 -18.80
CA ARG A 170 -9.32 0.27 -18.51
C ARG A 170 -10.13 -0.55 -19.51
N LEU A 171 -11.33 -0.09 -19.86
CA LEU A 171 -12.14 -0.72 -20.90
C LEU A 171 -11.47 -0.63 -22.29
N ALA A 172 -10.84 0.50 -22.63
CA ALA A 172 -10.11 0.67 -23.87
C ALA A 172 -8.93 -0.31 -23.96
N GLY A 173 -8.13 -0.42 -22.90
CA GLY A 173 -7.03 -1.38 -22.81
C GLY A 173 -7.50 -2.84 -22.98
N ASN A 174 -8.62 -3.22 -22.36
CA ASN A 174 -9.22 -4.53 -22.60
C ASN A 174 -9.55 -4.73 -24.09
N LYS A 175 -10.24 -3.76 -24.72
CA LYS A 175 -10.68 -3.83 -26.12
C LYS A 175 -9.52 -3.89 -27.10
N VAL A 176 -8.46 -3.12 -26.88
CA VAL A 176 -7.26 -3.09 -27.75
C VAL A 176 -6.66 -4.49 -27.87
N VAL A 177 -6.58 -5.24 -26.77
CA VAL A 177 -6.04 -6.60 -26.79
C VAL A 177 -7.05 -7.59 -27.36
N LEU A 178 -8.30 -7.58 -26.87
CA LEU A 178 -9.32 -8.56 -27.29
C LEU A 178 -9.68 -8.45 -28.78
N SER A 179 -9.60 -7.26 -29.39
CA SER A 179 -9.85 -7.04 -30.82
C SER A 179 -8.92 -7.84 -31.74
N LYS A 180 -7.74 -8.26 -31.24
CA LYS A 180 -6.78 -9.09 -31.98
C LYS A 180 -7.19 -10.57 -32.04
N TYR A 181 -8.24 -10.95 -31.33
CA TYR A 181 -8.74 -12.32 -31.22
C TYR A 181 -10.15 -12.43 -31.81
N PRO A 182 -10.30 -12.60 -33.15
CA PRO A 182 -11.59 -12.50 -33.83
C PRO A 182 -12.60 -13.60 -33.46
N LYS A 183 -12.14 -14.67 -32.81
CA LYS A 183 -13.00 -15.74 -32.28
C LYS A 183 -13.52 -15.46 -30.87
N ILE A 184 -13.11 -14.35 -30.25
CA ILE A 184 -13.61 -13.89 -28.97
C ILE A 184 -14.74 -12.91 -29.21
N THR A 185 -15.87 -13.14 -28.57
CA THR A 185 -16.97 -12.18 -28.45
C THR A 185 -16.99 -11.60 -27.05
N VAL A 186 -17.38 -10.32 -26.90
CA VAL A 186 -17.34 -9.62 -25.62
C VAL A 186 -18.75 -9.23 -25.19
N GLN A 187 -19.09 -9.49 -23.92
CA GLN A 187 -20.25 -8.89 -23.25
C GLN A 187 -19.78 -8.06 -22.06
N ASN A 188 -20.45 -6.94 -21.83
CA ASN A 188 -20.13 -6.02 -20.75
C ASN A 188 -21.27 -5.99 -19.74
N ILE A 189 -20.94 -6.01 -18.44
CA ILE A 189 -21.85 -5.67 -17.36
C ILE A 189 -21.22 -4.50 -16.61
N VAL A 190 -21.96 -3.39 -16.49
CA VAL A 190 -21.54 -2.22 -15.73
C VAL A 190 -22.10 -2.34 -14.32
N SER A 191 -21.26 -2.09 -13.32
CA SER A 191 -21.62 -2.16 -11.90
C SER A 191 -21.38 -0.82 -11.22
N SER A 192 -22.40 -0.23 -10.62
CA SER A 192 -22.29 0.88 -9.66
C SER A 192 -22.45 0.37 -8.22
N PRO A 193 -22.10 1.17 -7.18
CA PRO A 193 -22.13 0.75 -5.78
C PRO A 193 -23.46 0.10 -5.32
N ASP A 194 -24.60 0.62 -5.79
CA ASP A 194 -25.93 0.10 -5.41
C ASP A 194 -26.44 -1.05 -6.29
N SER A 195 -25.63 -1.54 -7.22
CA SER A 195 -26.05 -2.48 -8.27
C SER A 195 -25.43 -3.88 -8.14
N GLU A 196 -24.80 -4.20 -7.01
CA GLU A 196 -24.11 -5.48 -6.81
C GLU A 196 -25.03 -6.68 -7.10
N ALA A 197 -26.26 -6.67 -6.55
CA ALA A 197 -27.24 -7.73 -6.78
C ALA A 197 -27.64 -7.85 -8.27
N VAL A 198 -27.78 -6.72 -8.96
CA VAL A 198 -28.08 -6.68 -10.40
C VAL A 198 -26.91 -7.22 -11.22
N THR A 199 -25.68 -6.87 -10.83
CA THR A 199 -24.44 -7.35 -11.46
C THR A 199 -24.31 -8.86 -11.32
N LYS A 200 -24.55 -9.39 -10.12
CA LYS A 200 -24.58 -10.83 -9.83
C LYS A 200 -25.63 -11.56 -10.66
N GLN A 201 -26.86 -11.05 -10.67
CA GLN A 201 -27.94 -11.65 -11.46
C GLN A 201 -27.65 -11.61 -12.96
N GLY A 202 -27.12 -10.49 -13.46
CA GLY A 202 -26.71 -10.35 -14.86
C GLY A 202 -25.65 -11.37 -15.27
N LEU A 203 -24.65 -11.61 -14.41
CA LEU A 203 -23.64 -12.64 -14.67
C LEU A 203 -24.26 -14.05 -14.70
N VAL A 204 -25.12 -14.39 -13.73
CA VAL A 204 -25.85 -15.67 -13.70
C VAL A 204 -26.66 -15.87 -14.99
N ASP A 205 -27.41 -14.85 -15.40
CA ASP A 205 -28.21 -14.84 -16.62
C ASP A 205 -27.37 -15.12 -17.87
N ILE A 206 -26.22 -14.46 -18.02
CA ILE A 206 -25.33 -14.67 -19.17
C ILE A 206 -24.83 -16.11 -19.19
N LEU A 207 -24.37 -16.63 -18.05
CA LEU A 207 -23.86 -17.99 -17.91
C LEU A 207 -24.94 -19.04 -18.25
N GLN A 208 -26.18 -18.83 -17.81
CA GLN A 208 -27.31 -19.73 -18.08
C GLN A 208 -27.77 -19.67 -19.55
N LYS A 209 -27.84 -18.48 -20.15
CA LYS A 209 -28.25 -18.30 -21.56
C LYS A 209 -27.20 -18.81 -22.55
N ASN A 210 -25.94 -18.92 -22.12
CA ASN A 210 -24.80 -19.27 -22.97
C ASN A 210 -23.96 -20.44 -22.39
N PRO A 211 -24.57 -21.60 -22.12
CA PRO A 211 -23.88 -22.71 -21.44
C PRO A 211 -22.68 -23.18 -22.26
N GLY A 212 -21.51 -23.20 -21.63
CA GLY A 212 -20.25 -23.63 -22.25
C GLY A 212 -19.66 -22.69 -23.31
N LYS A 213 -20.26 -21.50 -23.52
CA LYS A 213 -19.71 -20.49 -24.45
C LYS A 213 -18.83 -19.46 -23.74
N VAL A 214 -19.16 -19.11 -22.49
CA VAL A 214 -18.35 -18.17 -21.70
C VAL A 214 -17.08 -18.88 -21.26
N GLN A 215 -15.94 -18.39 -21.74
CA GLN A 215 -14.62 -18.97 -21.47
C GLN A 215 -13.79 -18.09 -20.53
N GLY A 216 -14.13 -16.81 -20.40
CA GLY A 216 -13.37 -15.87 -19.59
C GLY A 216 -14.20 -14.76 -18.96
N ILE A 217 -13.75 -14.28 -17.80
CA ILE A 217 -14.27 -13.10 -17.13
C ILE A 217 -13.11 -12.16 -16.80
N LEU A 218 -13.25 -10.89 -17.20
CA LEU A 218 -12.38 -9.79 -16.75
C LEU A 218 -13.16 -8.99 -15.70
N ALA A 219 -12.66 -8.92 -14.47
CA ALA A 219 -13.29 -8.15 -13.39
C ALA A 219 -12.41 -6.95 -13.03
N HIS A 220 -12.92 -5.74 -13.25
CA HIS A 220 -12.13 -4.50 -13.12
C HIS A 220 -11.61 -4.27 -11.70
N THR A 221 -12.38 -4.59 -10.67
CA THR A 221 -12.04 -4.37 -9.25
C THR A 221 -12.00 -5.69 -8.49
N GLU A 222 -11.41 -5.69 -7.30
CA GLU A 222 -11.45 -6.85 -6.40
C GLU A 222 -12.87 -7.29 -6.02
N GLN A 223 -13.77 -6.35 -5.71
CA GLN A 223 -15.16 -6.65 -5.34
C GLN A 223 -15.87 -7.44 -6.45
N LEU A 224 -15.74 -6.99 -7.70
CA LEU A 224 -16.26 -7.69 -8.87
C LEU A 224 -15.60 -9.05 -9.11
N ALA A 225 -14.30 -9.21 -8.83
CA ALA A 225 -13.62 -10.49 -8.95
C ALA A 225 -14.12 -11.49 -7.89
N ALA A 226 -14.31 -11.03 -6.65
CA ALA A 226 -14.88 -11.83 -5.58
C ALA A 226 -16.33 -12.27 -5.90
N LEU A 227 -17.16 -11.35 -6.39
CA LEU A 227 -18.53 -11.62 -6.85
C LEU A 227 -18.55 -12.64 -8.00
N ALA A 228 -17.71 -12.46 -9.01
CA ALA A 228 -17.61 -13.40 -10.12
C ALA A 228 -17.22 -14.80 -9.64
N ASN A 229 -16.22 -14.90 -8.77
CA ASN A 229 -15.79 -16.17 -8.17
C ASN A 229 -16.91 -16.83 -7.35
N GLU A 230 -17.71 -16.06 -6.59
CA GLU A 230 -18.87 -16.61 -5.86
C GLU A 230 -19.88 -17.23 -6.83
N VAL A 231 -20.24 -16.52 -7.91
CA VAL A 231 -21.17 -17.00 -8.94
C VAL A 231 -20.61 -18.25 -9.64
N LEU A 232 -19.33 -18.24 -9.99
CA LEU A 232 -18.68 -19.39 -10.64
C LEU A 232 -18.69 -20.63 -9.74
N LYS A 233 -18.48 -20.48 -8.43
CA LYS A 233 -18.58 -21.60 -7.47
C LYS A 233 -20.00 -22.12 -7.36
N GLN A 234 -20.99 -21.23 -7.21
CA GLN A 234 -22.40 -21.61 -7.11
C GLN A 234 -22.91 -22.34 -8.36
N THR A 235 -22.39 -21.97 -9.53
CA THR A 235 -22.73 -22.59 -10.82
C THR A 235 -21.82 -23.75 -11.21
N GLN A 236 -20.82 -24.11 -10.37
CA GLN A 236 -19.83 -25.17 -10.64
C GLN A 236 -19.04 -24.94 -11.95
N LEU A 237 -18.73 -23.67 -12.23
CA LEU A 237 -17.99 -23.21 -13.42
C LEU A 237 -16.61 -22.62 -13.06
N ASP A 238 -16.24 -22.58 -11.77
CA ASP A 238 -14.98 -22.05 -11.23
C ASP A 238 -13.71 -22.75 -11.77
N ARG A 239 -13.85 -23.97 -12.29
CA ARG A 239 -12.78 -24.72 -12.96
C ARG A 239 -12.86 -24.70 -14.49
N LYS A 240 -13.88 -24.06 -15.07
CA LYS A 240 -14.13 -24.04 -16.52
C LYS A 240 -13.91 -22.65 -17.13
N ILE A 241 -14.20 -21.60 -16.37
CA ILE A 241 -14.14 -20.21 -16.83
C ILE A 241 -12.93 -19.52 -16.21
N SER A 242 -12.09 -18.92 -17.05
CA SER A 242 -10.90 -18.21 -16.58
C SER A 242 -11.27 -16.82 -16.05
N LEU A 243 -11.13 -16.61 -14.74
CA LEU A 243 -11.32 -15.30 -14.11
C LEU A 243 -10.00 -14.53 -14.00
N VAL A 244 -9.95 -13.28 -14.44
CA VAL A 244 -8.81 -12.36 -14.24
C VAL A 244 -9.29 -11.08 -13.57
N GLY A 245 -8.65 -10.71 -12.46
CA GLY A 245 -8.88 -9.47 -11.73
C GLY A 245 -8.05 -8.29 -12.25
N GLY A 246 -8.40 -7.07 -11.83
CA GLY A 246 -7.69 -5.83 -12.16
C GLY A 246 -7.12 -5.09 -10.96
N GLN A 247 -7.16 -5.68 -9.75
CA GLN A 247 -6.78 -5.04 -8.50
C GLN A 247 -6.27 -6.07 -7.49
N ALA A 248 -5.03 -6.51 -7.69
CA ALA A 248 -4.40 -7.50 -6.82
C ALA A 248 -4.35 -7.01 -5.37
N CYS A 249 -4.89 -7.83 -4.48
CA CYS A 249 -4.91 -7.70 -3.03
C CYS A 249 -4.77 -9.08 -2.38
N VAL A 250 -4.58 -9.16 -1.05
CA VAL A 250 -4.34 -10.45 -0.38
C VAL A 250 -5.44 -11.50 -0.68
N PRO A 251 -6.75 -11.20 -0.54
CA PRO A 251 -7.80 -12.15 -0.91
C PRO A 251 -7.74 -12.64 -2.36
N SER A 252 -7.40 -11.76 -3.31
CA SER A 252 -7.23 -12.14 -4.72
C SER A 252 -6.06 -13.11 -4.92
N LEU A 253 -4.95 -12.89 -4.22
CA LEU A 253 -3.75 -13.70 -4.34
C LEU A 253 -3.99 -15.09 -3.74
N GLU A 254 -4.77 -15.18 -2.66
CA GLU A 254 -5.23 -16.46 -2.09
C GLU A 254 -6.14 -17.22 -3.07
N ARG A 255 -7.08 -16.53 -3.74
CA ARG A 255 -7.89 -17.14 -4.80
C ARG A 255 -7.03 -17.65 -5.94
N MET A 256 -5.99 -16.90 -6.33
CA MET A 256 -5.03 -17.35 -7.33
C MET A 256 -4.28 -18.60 -6.90
N SER A 257 -3.81 -18.68 -5.64
CA SER A 257 -3.16 -19.88 -5.10
C SER A 257 -4.07 -21.12 -5.10
N SER A 258 -5.38 -20.93 -4.89
CA SER A 258 -6.36 -22.03 -4.97
C SER A 258 -6.74 -22.44 -6.41
N GLY A 259 -6.28 -21.67 -7.40
CA GLY A 259 -6.64 -21.82 -8.81
C GLY A 259 -8.06 -21.37 -9.15
N ALA A 260 -8.72 -20.62 -8.27
CA ALA A 260 -10.06 -20.04 -8.51
C ALA A 260 -10.01 -18.73 -9.30
N GLN A 261 -8.82 -18.11 -9.39
CA GLN A 261 -8.55 -16.92 -10.20
C GLN A 261 -7.26 -17.16 -10.99
N ALA A 262 -7.27 -16.87 -12.29
CA ALA A 262 -6.20 -17.21 -13.22
C ALA A 262 -5.06 -16.18 -13.26
N GLY A 263 -5.35 -14.94 -12.85
CA GLY A 263 -4.44 -13.81 -12.86
C GLY A 263 -5.07 -12.56 -12.22
N ASP A 264 -4.24 -11.56 -11.94
CA ASP A 264 -4.68 -10.25 -11.44
C ASP A 264 -3.67 -9.17 -11.86
N ILE A 265 -3.95 -7.90 -11.59
CA ILE A 265 -3.04 -6.77 -11.84
C ILE A 265 -2.65 -6.09 -10.53
N ASP A 266 -1.35 -6.07 -10.24
CA ASP A 266 -0.78 -5.25 -9.18
C ASP A 266 -0.71 -3.79 -9.64
N THR A 267 -1.55 -2.96 -9.02
CA THR A 267 -1.63 -1.51 -9.28
C THR A 267 -0.57 -0.71 -8.51
N SER A 268 0.40 -1.39 -7.89
CA SER A 268 1.50 -0.85 -7.11
C SER A 268 1.04 0.07 -5.95
N PRO A 269 0.14 -0.36 -5.06
CA PRO A 269 -0.45 0.49 -4.00
C PRO A 269 0.60 1.08 -3.04
N TYR A 270 1.67 0.34 -2.72
CA TYR A 270 2.78 0.88 -1.93
C TYR A 270 3.46 2.06 -2.64
N LEU A 271 3.72 1.95 -3.94
CA LEU A 271 4.34 3.03 -4.71
C LEU A 271 3.41 4.23 -4.87
N GLN A 272 2.10 4.01 -4.95
CA GLN A 272 1.13 5.11 -4.91
C GLN A 272 1.29 5.94 -3.62
N GLY A 273 1.36 5.28 -2.45
CA GLY A 273 1.60 5.94 -1.17
C GLY A 273 2.95 6.67 -1.10
N VAL A 274 4.02 6.03 -1.56
CA VAL A 274 5.37 6.62 -1.63
C VAL A 274 5.37 7.91 -2.47
N ASN A 275 4.79 7.87 -3.67
CA ASN A 275 4.74 9.05 -4.55
C ASN A 275 3.82 10.13 -3.96
N ALA A 276 2.74 9.75 -3.27
CA ALA A 276 1.81 10.69 -2.65
C ALA A 276 2.49 11.50 -1.56
N TYR A 277 3.28 10.84 -0.71
CA TYR A 277 4.10 11.53 0.27
C TYR A 277 5.14 12.44 -0.40
N GLN A 278 5.85 11.97 -1.42
CA GLN A 278 6.88 12.78 -2.10
C GLN A 278 6.31 14.04 -2.74
N TRP A 279 5.17 13.93 -3.43
CA TRP A 279 4.50 15.09 -4.02
C TRP A 279 3.93 16.02 -2.95
N ALA A 280 3.36 15.49 -1.86
CA ALA A 280 2.92 16.28 -0.72
C ALA A 280 4.07 17.13 -0.13
N GLN A 281 5.25 16.54 0.07
CA GLN A 281 6.45 17.27 0.53
C GLN A 281 6.86 18.38 -0.45
N LYS A 282 6.86 18.11 -1.75
CA LYS A 282 7.17 19.13 -2.78
C LYS A 282 6.17 20.28 -2.76
N ILE A 283 4.88 19.98 -2.65
CA ILE A 283 3.80 20.98 -2.54
C ILE A 283 4.03 21.87 -1.32
N ILE A 284 4.33 21.26 -0.15
CA ILE A 284 4.62 21.99 1.09
C ILE A 284 5.83 22.93 0.91
N LYS A 285 6.89 22.45 0.27
CA LYS A 285 8.12 23.21 -0.01
C LYS A 285 7.99 24.19 -1.18
N LYS A 286 6.84 24.21 -1.87
CA LYS A 286 6.59 24.99 -3.09
C LYS A 286 7.59 24.66 -4.21
N GLU A 287 8.02 23.41 -4.27
CA GLU A 287 8.88 22.88 -5.33
C GLU A 287 8.03 22.42 -6.52
N ALA A 288 8.63 22.38 -7.71
CA ALA A 288 7.98 21.85 -8.90
C ALA A 288 7.74 20.34 -8.77
N LEU A 289 6.57 19.89 -9.20
CA LEU A 289 6.24 18.48 -9.32
C LEU A 289 6.98 17.85 -10.51
N ASP A 290 7.36 16.58 -10.40
CA ASP A 290 7.97 15.83 -11.51
C ASP A 290 6.87 15.32 -12.43
N VAL A 291 6.36 16.20 -13.28
CA VAL A 291 5.18 15.97 -14.15
C VAL A 291 5.65 15.63 -15.55
N ASN A 292 5.26 14.45 -16.03
CA ASN A 292 5.40 14.07 -17.43
C ASN A 292 4.05 13.81 -18.12
N ASP A 293 2.97 13.73 -17.34
CA ASP A 293 1.64 13.35 -17.79
C ASP A 293 0.58 14.28 -17.19
N SER A 294 -0.62 14.28 -17.79
CA SER A 294 -1.79 14.98 -17.25
C SER A 294 -3.05 14.14 -17.42
N ILE A 295 -4.05 14.46 -16.61
CA ILE A 295 -5.40 13.91 -16.73
C ILE A 295 -6.33 15.06 -17.08
N THR A 296 -7.05 14.91 -18.19
CA THR A 296 -8.10 15.85 -18.59
C THR A 296 -9.34 15.65 -17.73
N SER A 297 -9.84 16.74 -17.16
CA SER A 297 -11.08 16.77 -16.39
C SER A 297 -11.92 17.99 -16.75
N GLU A 298 -13.11 18.12 -16.15
CA GLU A 298 -13.91 19.35 -16.22
C GLU A 298 -13.17 20.59 -15.72
N GLN A 299 -12.13 20.41 -14.90
CA GLN A 299 -11.28 21.47 -14.36
C GLN A 299 -10.11 21.83 -15.29
N GLY A 300 -10.00 21.18 -16.45
CA GLY A 300 -8.87 21.26 -17.36
C GLY A 300 -7.83 20.16 -17.11
N GLU A 301 -6.60 20.43 -17.55
CA GLU A 301 -5.47 19.52 -17.40
C GLU A 301 -4.91 19.54 -15.98
N ILE A 302 -4.95 18.38 -15.32
CA ILE A 302 -4.40 18.19 -13.98
C ILE A 302 -3.06 17.46 -14.09
N PRO A 303 -1.96 17.99 -13.51
CA PRO A 303 -0.68 17.27 -13.46
C PRO A 303 -0.82 15.88 -12.85
N ALA A 304 -0.32 14.86 -13.55
CA ALA A 304 -0.49 13.48 -13.14
C ALA A 304 0.84 12.73 -13.02
N LYS A 305 0.92 11.86 -12.01
CA LYS A 305 1.93 10.82 -11.90
C LYS A 305 1.27 9.48 -12.23
N ILE A 306 1.60 8.95 -13.41
CA ILE A 306 1.14 7.62 -13.81
C ILE A 306 2.06 6.56 -13.21
N ILE A 307 1.51 5.69 -12.36
CA ILE A 307 2.23 4.61 -11.71
C ILE A 307 2.12 3.35 -12.56
N GLN A 308 3.27 2.76 -12.90
CA GLN A 308 3.31 1.53 -13.67
C GLN A 308 2.65 0.37 -12.90
N VAL A 309 1.91 -0.45 -13.65
CA VAL A 309 1.21 -1.62 -13.14
C VAL A 309 1.87 -2.92 -13.64
N LYS A 310 1.62 -4.04 -12.96
CA LYS A 310 2.23 -5.33 -13.28
C LYS A 310 1.20 -6.45 -13.29
N ALA A 311 1.30 -7.35 -14.26
CA ALA A 311 0.51 -8.57 -14.24
C ALA A 311 0.99 -9.50 -13.12
N VAL A 312 0.04 -10.03 -12.36
CA VAL A 312 0.22 -11.13 -11.42
C VAL A 312 -0.27 -12.40 -12.09
N THR A 313 0.64 -13.36 -12.23
CA THR A 313 0.43 -14.64 -12.89
C THR A 313 0.97 -15.75 -11.98
N PRO A 314 0.68 -17.04 -12.27
CA PRO A 314 1.26 -18.14 -11.49
C PRO A 314 2.78 -18.08 -11.37
N ASP A 315 3.48 -17.55 -12.39
CA ASP A 315 4.94 -17.50 -12.45
C ASP A 315 5.57 -16.52 -11.44
N ASN A 316 4.86 -15.45 -11.07
CA ASN A 316 5.35 -14.44 -10.12
C ASN A 316 4.51 -14.34 -8.83
N LEU A 317 3.45 -15.15 -8.69
CA LEU A 317 2.50 -15.11 -7.57
C LEU A 317 3.20 -15.19 -6.21
N ALA A 318 4.11 -16.14 -6.02
CA ALA A 318 4.79 -16.34 -4.74
C ALA A 318 5.62 -15.11 -4.31
N LEU A 319 6.25 -14.42 -5.27
CA LEU A 319 7.02 -13.20 -5.00
C LEU A 319 6.10 -12.05 -4.59
N ILE A 320 4.99 -11.87 -5.31
CA ILE A 320 4.01 -10.81 -5.02
C ILE A 320 3.33 -11.06 -3.67
N GLN A 321 2.92 -12.30 -3.39
CA GLN A 321 2.37 -12.70 -2.08
C GLN A 321 3.35 -12.39 -0.94
N LYS A 322 4.61 -12.82 -1.07
CA LYS A 322 5.64 -12.51 -0.07
C LYS A 322 5.77 -11.00 0.13
N SER A 323 5.78 -10.21 -0.94
CA SER A 323 5.85 -8.74 -0.87
C SER A 323 4.66 -8.13 -0.13
N TYR A 324 3.43 -8.54 -0.48
CA TYR A 324 2.20 -8.05 0.14
C TYR A 324 2.13 -8.41 1.63
N THR A 325 2.35 -9.70 1.96
CA THR A 325 2.31 -10.19 3.34
C THR A 325 3.36 -9.50 4.22
N LEU A 326 4.61 -9.37 3.76
CA LEU A 326 5.66 -8.69 4.54
C LEU A 326 5.31 -7.22 4.79
N THR A 327 4.77 -6.54 3.78
CA THR A 327 4.40 -5.12 3.90
C THR A 327 3.25 -4.95 4.89
N LEU A 328 2.25 -5.82 4.86
CA LEU A 328 1.13 -5.81 5.80
C LEU A 328 1.55 -6.15 7.24
N GLN A 329 2.38 -7.17 7.43
CA GLN A 329 2.91 -7.51 8.74
C GLN A 329 3.70 -6.34 9.35
N SER A 330 4.52 -5.67 8.54
CA SER A 330 5.23 -4.47 8.97
C SER A 330 4.27 -3.32 9.32
N ALA A 331 3.21 -3.12 8.54
CA ALA A 331 2.20 -2.09 8.81
C ALA A 331 1.42 -2.37 10.11
N GLU A 332 1.08 -3.62 10.38
CA GLU A 332 0.41 -4.03 11.62
C GLU A 332 1.31 -3.86 12.86
N GLN A 333 2.59 -4.19 12.73
CA GLN A 333 3.58 -3.97 13.79
C GLN A 333 3.72 -2.48 14.10
N ASP A 334 3.86 -1.65 13.07
CA ASP A 334 3.95 -0.19 13.20
C ASP A 334 2.73 0.41 13.92
N LYS A 335 1.54 -0.13 13.66
CA LYS A 335 0.31 0.28 14.33
C LYS A 335 0.31 -0.09 15.81
N LYS A 336 0.72 -1.32 16.16
CA LYS A 336 0.83 -1.76 17.56
C LYS A 336 1.84 -0.94 18.34
N GLU A 337 2.97 -0.59 17.74
CA GLU A 337 3.98 0.28 18.35
C GLU A 337 3.44 1.70 18.61
N LYS A 338 2.70 2.28 17.65
CA LYS A 338 2.02 3.57 17.83
C LYS A 338 0.97 3.52 18.95
N GLU A 339 0.13 2.49 18.99
CA GLU A 339 -0.88 2.29 20.04
C GLU A 339 -0.25 2.12 21.44
N GLN A 340 0.87 1.39 21.55
CA GLN A 340 1.62 1.26 22.80
C GLN A 340 2.28 2.57 23.22
N ALA A 341 2.84 3.34 22.29
CA ALA A 341 3.42 4.65 22.57
C ALA A 341 2.36 5.67 23.02
N ASP A 342 1.16 5.64 22.44
CA ASP A 342 0.03 6.49 22.83
C ASP A 342 -0.55 6.11 24.21
N GLN A 343 -0.49 4.84 24.60
CA GLN A 343 -0.83 4.40 25.97
C GLN A 343 0.26 4.76 26.98
N ALA A 344 1.53 4.71 26.59
CA ALA A 344 2.66 5.12 27.43
C ALA A 344 2.69 6.66 27.64
N SER A 345 2.32 7.46 26.64
CA SER A 345 2.23 8.92 26.77
C SER A 345 1.02 9.37 27.60
N LYS A 346 -0.10 8.65 27.53
CA LYS A 346 -1.26 8.89 28.42
C LYS A 346 -1.03 8.50 29.88
N SER A 347 -0.10 7.60 30.16
CA SER A 347 0.27 7.24 31.55
C SER A 347 1.29 8.18 32.18
N THR A 348 1.86 9.13 31.41
CA THR A 348 2.78 10.16 31.95
C THR A 348 2.09 11.48 32.34
N ASP A 349 0.81 11.68 32.01
CA ASP A 349 0.07 12.94 32.29
C ASP A 349 -0.97 12.82 33.44
N GLN A 350 -0.98 11.71 34.17
CA GLN A 350 -1.76 11.53 35.42
C GLN A 350 -0.88 11.20 36.64
N GLY A 351 0.34 11.72 36.66
CA GLY A 351 1.23 11.65 37.82
C GLY A 351 0.90 12.67 38.91
N GLN A 352 -0.37 12.96 39.20
CA GLN A 352 -0.75 13.74 40.40
C GLN A 352 -2.23 13.60 40.81
N ALA A 353 -2.67 12.39 41.20
CA ALA A 353 -3.74 12.24 42.20
C ALA A 353 -3.83 10.79 42.73
N LYS A 354 -3.41 10.65 44.00
CA LYS A 354 -3.89 9.74 45.06
C LYS A 354 -4.24 8.27 44.74
N GLN A 355 -3.47 7.40 45.40
CA GLN A 355 -3.90 6.10 45.91
C GLN A 355 -5.24 6.20 46.64
N GLU A 356 -6.17 5.28 46.34
CA GLU A 356 -6.98 4.61 47.34
C GLU A 356 -7.51 3.28 46.77
N ASP A 357 -7.40 2.24 47.61
CA ASP A 357 -7.87 0.87 47.39
C ASP A 357 -9.36 0.80 47.03
N GLN A 358 -9.74 -0.11 46.13
CA GLN A 358 -10.65 -1.20 46.50
C GLN A 358 -10.84 -2.26 45.40
N SER A 359 -10.86 -3.49 45.89
CA SER A 359 -11.21 -4.77 45.29
C SER A 359 -12.52 -4.79 44.49
N GLY A 360 -12.56 -5.57 43.40
CA GLY A 360 -13.83 -5.97 42.79
C GLY A 360 -13.73 -6.76 41.48
N ASN A 361 -13.73 -8.09 41.60
CA ASN A 361 -14.25 -9.10 40.67
C ASN A 361 -13.92 -9.03 39.16
N LYS A 362 -13.06 -9.97 38.71
CA LYS A 362 -12.95 -10.42 37.31
C LYS A 362 -14.01 -11.49 37.03
N SER A 363 -14.71 -11.35 35.91
CA SER A 363 -15.44 -12.44 35.26
C SER A 363 -14.82 -12.68 33.88
N GLU A 364 -14.38 -13.91 33.67
CA GLU A 364 -13.81 -14.42 32.42
C GLU A 364 -14.91 -14.70 31.39
N ALA A 365 -14.62 -14.40 30.12
CA ALA A 365 -15.25 -15.04 28.98
C ALA A 365 -14.19 -15.25 27.90
N SER A 366 -14.01 -16.51 27.53
CA SER A 366 -13.02 -17.05 26.60
C SER A 366 -13.45 -16.91 25.14
N SER A 367 -12.49 -16.67 24.24
CA SER A 367 -12.62 -17.04 22.83
C SER A 367 -11.26 -17.51 22.28
N GLU A 368 -11.24 -18.74 21.76
CA GLU A 368 -10.10 -19.38 21.10
C GLU A 368 -10.00 -18.92 19.64
N GLY A 369 -8.79 -18.53 19.21
CA GLY A 369 -8.47 -18.21 17.82
C GLY A 369 -7.30 -19.05 17.32
N GLN A 370 -7.53 -19.82 16.25
CA GLN A 370 -6.54 -20.69 15.58
C GLN A 370 -5.46 -19.90 14.84
N GLN A 371 -4.20 -20.26 15.08
CA GLN A 371 -2.98 -19.64 14.57
C GLN A 371 -2.50 -20.34 13.29
N ALA A 372 -2.42 -19.63 12.16
CA ALA A 372 -1.92 -20.15 10.89
C ALA A 372 -0.37 -20.31 10.92
N LYS A 373 0.12 -21.51 10.61
CA LYS A 373 1.54 -21.89 10.63
C LYS A 373 2.26 -21.48 9.34
N SER A 374 3.39 -20.79 9.47
CA SER A 374 4.41 -20.66 8.41
C SER A 374 5.06 -22.02 8.10
N SER A 375 5.46 -22.25 6.85
CA SER A 375 6.12 -23.50 6.44
C SER A 375 7.51 -23.64 7.09
N PRO A 376 7.87 -24.83 7.62
CA PRO A 376 9.11 -25.01 8.36
C PRO A 376 10.35 -25.08 7.45
N ILE A 377 11.46 -24.50 7.92
CA ILE A 377 12.79 -24.59 7.31
C ILE A 377 13.25 -26.07 7.35
N PRO A 378 13.81 -26.64 6.26
CA PRO A 378 14.29 -28.01 6.25
C PRO A 378 15.35 -28.29 7.34
N ALA A 379 15.30 -29.47 7.95
CA ALA A 379 16.24 -29.86 9.00
C ALA A 379 17.69 -29.93 8.47
N GLY A 380 18.65 -29.34 9.22
CA GLY A 380 20.07 -29.36 8.90
C GLY A 380 20.62 -28.13 8.14
N VAL A 381 19.79 -27.14 7.82
CA VAL A 381 20.22 -25.91 7.14
C VAL A 381 21.02 -25.01 8.10
N GLN A 382 22.32 -24.87 7.84
CA GLN A 382 23.23 -24.03 8.64
C GLN A 382 23.33 -22.58 8.13
N LYS A 383 22.97 -22.33 6.86
CA LYS A 383 23.08 -21.02 6.20
C LYS A 383 22.05 -20.91 5.07
N VAL A 384 21.39 -19.76 4.97
CA VAL A 384 20.54 -19.40 3.83
C VAL A 384 21.13 -18.18 3.14
N THR A 385 21.28 -18.27 1.83
CA THR A 385 21.79 -17.18 0.99
C THR A 385 20.76 -16.87 -0.08
N GLU A 386 20.23 -15.64 -0.06
CA GLU A 386 19.28 -15.16 -1.07
C GLU A 386 20.05 -14.29 -2.07
N ARG A 387 20.01 -14.66 -3.35
CA ARG A 387 20.59 -13.86 -4.44
C ARG A 387 19.47 -13.22 -5.23
N ILE A 388 19.43 -11.89 -5.23
CA ILE A 388 18.47 -11.12 -6.03
C ILE A 388 19.26 -10.47 -7.16
N LYS A 389 18.95 -10.88 -8.39
CA LYS A 389 19.49 -10.27 -9.60
C LYS A 389 18.38 -9.46 -10.28
N THR A 390 18.56 -8.16 -10.34
CA THR A 390 17.65 -7.26 -11.05
C THR A 390 18.35 -6.74 -12.30
N GLU A 391 17.75 -6.99 -13.45
CA GLU A 391 18.21 -6.48 -14.74
C GLU A 391 17.23 -5.40 -15.21
N THR A 392 17.74 -4.22 -15.54
CA THR A 392 16.97 -3.11 -16.10
C THR A 392 17.53 -2.77 -17.46
N THR A 393 16.70 -2.88 -18.48
CA THR A 393 17.00 -2.50 -19.86
C THR A 393 16.22 -1.23 -20.18
N ARG A 394 16.93 -0.18 -20.60
CA ARG A 394 16.37 1.07 -21.10
C ARG A 394 16.62 1.16 -22.59
N GLU A 395 15.57 1.31 -23.37
CA GLU A 395 15.66 1.57 -24.80
C GLU A 395 15.37 3.04 -25.06
N TYR A 396 16.27 3.70 -25.78
CA TYR A 396 16.11 5.06 -26.26
C TYR A 396 15.54 4.97 -27.68
N LEU A 397 14.37 5.55 -27.91
CA LEU A 397 13.70 5.54 -29.21
C LEU A 397 13.78 6.91 -29.88
N ASP A 398 13.84 6.95 -31.21
CA ASP A 398 13.66 8.18 -31.98
C ASP A 398 12.19 8.60 -32.07
N ALA A 399 11.93 9.74 -32.71
CA ALA A 399 10.60 10.30 -32.89
C ALA A 399 9.66 9.41 -33.73
N GLN A 400 10.19 8.37 -34.38
CA GLN A 400 9.43 7.40 -35.18
C GLN A 400 9.26 6.06 -34.43
N GLY A 401 9.72 5.96 -33.18
CA GLY A 401 9.60 4.76 -32.36
C GLY A 401 10.63 3.69 -32.68
N LYS A 402 11.73 4.02 -33.35
CA LYS A 402 12.84 3.09 -33.60
C LYS A 402 13.88 3.21 -32.50
N VAL A 403 14.32 2.08 -31.95
CA VAL A 403 15.38 2.04 -30.92
C VAL A 403 16.69 2.56 -31.51
N ILE A 404 17.18 3.66 -30.96
CA ILE A 404 18.44 4.32 -31.30
C ILE A 404 19.54 4.09 -30.26
N GLY A 405 19.22 3.48 -29.11
CA GLY A 405 20.20 3.06 -28.13
C GLY A 405 19.60 2.17 -27.04
N THR A 406 20.44 1.37 -26.38
CA THR A 406 20.02 0.53 -25.25
C THR A 406 21.03 0.62 -24.12
N GLU A 407 20.57 0.93 -22.92
CA GLU A 407 21.36 0.88 -21.68
C GLU A 407 20.88 -0.30 -20.84
N LYS A 408 21.81 -1.13 -20.37
CA LYS A 408 21.51 -2.27 -19.50
C LYS A 408 22.26 -2.11 -18.19
N THR A 409 21.51 -2.07 -17.10
CA THR A 409 22.08 -2.05 -15.74
C THR A 409 21.70 -3.34 -15.03
N VAL A 410 22.69 -4.00 -14.43
CA VAL A 410 22.49 -5.21 -13.61
C VAL A 410 22.89 -4.87 -12.19
N ASN A 411 21.97 -5.08 -11.24
CA ASN A 411 22.27 -4.99 -9.82
C ASN A 411 22.08 -6.36 -9.19
N GLU A 412 23.12 -6.85 -8.51
CA GLU A 412 23.10 -8.14 -7.84
C GLU A 412 23.36 -7.92 -6.35
N GLN A 413 22.37 -8.26 -5.53
CA GLN A 413 22.49 -8.19 -4.07
C GLN A 413 22.44 -9.61 -3.50
N VAL A 414 23.43 -9.91 -2.66
CA VAL A 414 23.50 -11.17 -1.93
C VAL A 414 23.22 -10.89 -0.47
N LYS A 415 22.07 -11.35 0.03
CA LYS A 415 21.73 -11.26 1.46
C LYS A 415 21.99 -12.61 2.12
N THR A 416 22.84 -12.59 3.15
CA THR A 416 23.16 -13.78 3.94
C THR A 416 22.51 -13.64 5.31
N VAL A 417 21.73 -14.62 5.73
CA VAL A 417 21.17 -14.65 7.09
C VAL A 417 22.12 -15.45 8.00
N PRO A 418 22.65 -14.87 9.10
CA PRO A 418 23.51 -15.57 10.05
C PRO A 418 22.78 -16.66 10.83
N ALA A 419 23.50 -17.70 11.26
CA ALA A 419 22.94 -18.88 11.93
C ALA A 419 22.29 -18.55 13.29
N GLU A 420 22.70 -17.44 13.92
CA GLU A 420 22.19 -16.95 15.20
C GLU A 420 20.75 -16.43 15.06
N MET A 421 20.41 -15.85 13.91
CA MET A 421 19.06 -15.34 13.61
C MET A 421 18.05 -16.47 13.33
N LEU A 422 18.53 -17.67 13.00
CA LEU A 422 17.68 -18.85 12.80
C LEU A 422 17.23 -19.48 14.13
N LYS A 423 17.96 -19.26 15.23
CA LYS A 423 17.63 -19.81 16.56
C LYS A 423 16.59 -18.99 17.33
N GLN A 424 16.44 -17.69 17.03
CA GLN A 424 15.44 -16.84 17.69
C GLN A 424 13.99 -17.12 17.23
N GLN A 425 13.79 -17.86 16.13
CA GLN A 425 12.45 -18.28 15.70
C GLN A 425 11.97 -19.59 16.35
N SER A 426 12.83 -20.30 17.10
CA SER A 426 12.49 -21.60 17.71
C SER A 426 12.18 -21.56 19.22
N GLU A 427 12.35 -20.44 19.90
CA GLU A 427 12.17 -20.36 21.37
C GLU A 427 11.26 -19.18 21.78
N GLN A 428 9.96 -19.45 21.92
CA GLN A 428 9.06 -18.73 22.85
C GLN A 428 8.58 -19.72 23.93
N PRO A 429 8.40 -19.30 25.21
CA PRO A 429 8.21 -20.21 26.34
C PRO A 429 6.75 -20.69 26.49
N LYS A 430 6.57 -21.94 26.94
CA LYS A 430 5.30 -22.50 27.41
C LYS A 430 5.24 -22.39 28.95
N ASP A 431 4.34 -21.57 29.49
CA ASP A 431 3.86 -21.67 30.89
C ASP A 431 2.69 -22.67 30.93
N ALA A 432 2.70 -23.79 31.66
CA ALA A 432 2.79 -24.03 33.11
C ALA A 432 1.40 -24.02 33.80
N THR A 433 0.64 -25.10 33.63
CA THR A 433 -0.48 -25.44 34.53
C THR A 433 0.01 -26.48 35.55
N LYS A 434 0.05 -26.07 36.81
CA LYS A 434 0.24 -26.95 37.97
C LYS A 434 -0.99 -27.82 38.15
N ASP A 435 -0.78 -29.12 38.33
CA ASP A 435 -1.71 -29.97 39.06
C ASP A 435 -0.97 -30.56 40.27
N GLN A 436 -1.53 -30.33 41.45
CA GLN A 436 -1.05 -30.82 42.74
C GLN A 436 -2.25 -31.53 43.36
N GLY A 437 -2.16 -32.85 43.51
CA GLY A 437 -3.17 -33.63 44.22
C GLY A 437 -2.91 -35.12 44.19
N ASP A 438 -2.28 -35.60 45.27
CA ASP A 438 -2.38 -36.96 45.80
C ASP A 438 -1.94 -38.16 44.95
N GLN A 439 -0.77 -38.72 45.25
CA GLN A 439 -0.69 -39.76 46.29
C GLN A 439 0.76 -40.06 46.67
N LYS A 440 0.98 -40.05 47.99
CA LYS A 440 2.18 -40.49 48.69
C LYS A 440 2.25 -42.02 48.72
N ASP A 441 3.50 -42.45 48.89
CA ASP A 441 3.97 -43.64 49.58
C ASP A 441 4.22 -44.94 48.80
N GLN A 442 5.53 -45.19 48.68
CA GLN A 442 6.24 -46.44 48.99
C GLN A 442 6.20 -47.55 47.92
N LYS A 443 7.31 -47.73 47.18
CA LYS A 443 8.55 -48.46 47.53
C LYS A 443 8.45 -49.97 47.27
N ASP A 444 9.50 -50.42 46.58
CA ASP A 444 10.13 -51.73 46.62
C ASP A 444 9.60 -52.86 45.71
N GLN A 445 10.43 -53.10 44.69
CA GLN A 445 11.07 -54.37 44.37
C GLN A 445 10.24 -55.60 43.99
N LYS A 446 10.60 -56.07 42.77
CA LYS A 446 11.02 -57.43 42.42
C LYS A 446 10.00 -58.54 42.16
N ASP A 447 10.39 -59.28 41.12
CA ASP A 447 10.23 -60.72 40.89
C ASP A 447 8.84 -61.21 40.46
N GLN A 448 8.78 -61.69 39.21
CA GLN A 448 8.61 -63.11 38.85
C GLN A 448 7.16 -63.58 39.02
N LYS A 449 6.43 -63.83 37.93
CA LYS A 449 6.47 -65.06 37.10
C LYS A 449 5.32 -65.97 37.50
N ASP A 450 4.68 -66.47 36.46
CA ASP A 450 3.84 -67.67 36.39
C ASP A 450 2.40 -67.66 36.93
N GLN A 451 1.56 -68.04 35.97
CA GLN A 451 0.56 -69.11 36.03
C GLN A 451 -0.83 -68.84 36.59
N THR A 452 -1.79 -69.06 35.67
CA THR A 452 -3.06 -69.82 35.84
C THR A 452 -4.07 -69.24 36.81
N ASP A 453 -5.38 -69.37 36.67
CA ASP A 453 -6.28 -70.08 35.78
C ASP A 453 -7.68 -69.54 36.12
N THR A 454 -8.64 -69.74 35.21
CA THR A 454 -10.08 -69.93 35.51
C THR A 454 -10.81 -68.94 36.45
N ASN A 455 -11.85 -68.27 35.96
CA ASN A 455 -13.23 -68.77 35.94
C ASN A 455 -14.24 -67.63 35.72
N LYS A 456 -15.21 -67.93 34.84
CA LYS A 456 -16.48 -67.23 34.53
C LYS A 456 -16.44 -65.94 33.73
#